data_AF-A0A0P1G433-F1
#
_entry.id   AF-A0A0P1G433-F1
#
_cell.length_a   1.000
_cell.length_b   1.000
_cell.length_c   1.000
_cell.angle_alpha   90.00
_cell.angle_beta   90.00
_cell.angle_gamma   90.00
#
_symmetry.space_group_name_H-M   'P 1'
#
loop_
_entity.id
_entity.type
_entity.pdbx_description
1 polymer ?
#
loop_
_entity_poly.entity_id
_entity_poly.type
_entity_poly.pdbx_seq_one_letter_code
_entity_poly.pdbx_strand_id
1 'polypeptide(L)'
;MVNDTTLPEIWAKLHRLARGWGDLWKSDDLEYERRHLDRSSRELLSGLEAVPIENWCALSAATGWTAYSAIACSWCKDAEISHVWEGWETSGFPLKPLPEFERPARLLNPALLTKANSLSEIVEAGSNSHIAICAMLAALKEPLVFDMPREIMVKAPPEIAAFLHAKMRQVPQPDQELLTAWSTAFKDTEFDTLERV
;
A
#
# COMPACT_ATOMS: atom_id res chain seq x y z
N MET A 1 -19.85 -3.82 23.49
CA MET A 1 -20.27 -2.41 23.32
C MET A 1 -20.45 -2.20 21.83
N VAL A 2 -21.67 -1.89 21.38
CA VAL A 2 -21.91 -1.46 20.01
C VAL A 2 -21.33 -0.05 19.92
N ASN A 3 -20.22 0.12 19.20
CA ASN A 3 -19.73 1.46 18.91
C ASN A 3 -20.65 2.06 17.86
N ASP A 4 -21.52 3.00 18.26
CA ASP A 4 -22.36 3.82 17.38
C ASP A 4 -21.52 4.81 16.55
N THR A 5 -20.42 4.34 15.95
CA THR A 5 -19.59 5.19 15.09
C THR A 5 -20.18 5.20 13.68
N THR A 6 -20.59 6.37 13.21
CA THR A 6 -21.16 6.56 11.87
C THR A 6 -20.07 6.52 10.79
N LEU A 7 -20.43 6.25 9.53
CA LEU A 7 -19.46 6.21 8.43
C LEU A 7 -18.65 7.51 8.28
N PRO A 8 -19.26 8.72 8.37
CA PRO A 8 -18.50 9.97 8.34
C PRO A 8 -17.51 10.09 9.50
N GLU A 9 -17.84 9.59 10.69
CA GLU A 9 -16.92 9.58 11.83
C GLU A 9 -15.76 8.62 11.61
N ILE A 10 -16.01 7.43 11.03
CA ILE A 10 -14.95 6.49 10.63
C ILE A 10 -14.02 7.17 9.63
N TRP A 11 -14.58 7.79 8.58
CA TRP A 11 -13.81 8.52 7.58
C TRP A 11 -12.95 9.62 8.21
N ALA A 12 -13.54 10.47 9.06
CA ALA A 12 -12.82 11.57 9.70
C ALA A 12 -11.71 11.08 10.65
N LYS A 13 -11.99 10.03 11.44
CA LYS A 13 -11.01 9.41 12.35
C LYS A 13 -9.84 8.82 11.56
N LEU A 14 -10.09 8.13 10.44
CA LEU A 14 -9.05 7.53 9.60
C LEU A 14 -8.11 8.60 9.04
N HIS A 15 -8.65 9.71 8.53
CA HIS A 15 -7.84 10.82 8.02
C HIS A 15 -7.07 11.56 9.11
N ARG A 16 -7.61 11.65 10.32
CA ARG A 16 -6.87 12.18 11.47
C ARG A 16 -5.68 11.29 11.84
N LEU A 17 -5.85 9.97 11.82
CA LEU A 17 -4.75 9.01 12.02
C LEU A 17 -3.72 9.06 10.88
N ALA A 18 -4.15 9.30 9.65
CA ALA A 18 -3.27 9.56 8.50
C ALA A 18 -2.39 10.80 8.71
N ARG A 19 -3.00 11.91 9.13
CA ARG A 19 -2.27 13.14 9.42
C ARG A 19 -1.29 12.98 10.58
N GLY A 20 -1.75 12.40 11.69
CA GLY A 20 -0.90 12.15 12.85
C GLY A 20 0.31 11.28 12.51
N TRP A 21 0.16 10.38 11.54
CA TRP A 21 1.28 9.58 11.06
C TRP A 21 2.28 10.43 10.25
N GLY A 22 1.81 11.29 9.34
CA GLY A 22 2.69 12.23 8.63
C GLY A 22 3.47 13.19 9.55
N ASP A 23 2.91 13.52 10.72
CA ASP A 23 3.51 14.43 11.70
C ASP A 23 4.51 13.77 12.67
N LEU A 24 4.71 12.46 12.59
CA LEU A 24 5.53 11.73 13.57
C LEU A 24 7.02 12.06 13.54
N TRP A 25 7.55 12.75 12.53
CA TRP A 25 8.96 13.19 12.48
C TRP A 25 9.43 13.98 13.72
N LYS A 26 8.49 14.41 14.56
CA LYS A 26 8.71 15.11 15.84
C LYS A 26 8.81 14.18 17.06
N SER A 27 8.65 12.86 16.90
CA SER A 27 8.62 11.89 18.01
C SER A 27 9.99 11.27 18.28
N ASP A 28 10.32 11.08 19.55
CA ASP A 28 11.53 10.39 20.01
C ASP A 28 11.46 8.86 19.81
N ASP A 29 10.25 8.29 19.71
CA ASP A 29 10.02 6.86 19.42
C ASP A 29 9.13 6.69 18.18
N LEU A 30 9.73 6.93 17.02
CA LEU A 30 9.07 6.84 15.72
C LEU A 30 8.42 5.48 15.46
N GLU A 31 9.08 4.39 15.85
CA GLU A 31 8.63 3.04 15.50
C GLU A 31 7.44 2.61 16.36
N TYR A 32 7.45 2.91 17.66
CA TYR A 32 6.32 2.66 18.53
C TYR A 32 5.08 3.43 18.08
N GLU A 33 5.22 4.73 17.84
CA GLU A 33 4.11 5.58 17.43
C GLU A 33 3.54 5.18 16.06
N ARG A 34 4.40 4.79 15.09
CA ARG A 34 3.99 4.21 13.81
C ARG A 34 3.10 2.98 14.01
N ARG A 35 3.56 2.03 14.84
CA ARG A 35 2.82 0.79 15.12
C ARG A 35 1.51 1.07 15.86
N HIS A 36 1.50 2.03 16.77
CA HIS A 36 0.29 2.44 17.49
C HIS A 36 -0.75 3.01 16.53
N LEU A 37 -0.37 3.97 15.67
CA LEU A 37 -1.29 4.57 14.70
C LEU A 37 -1.79 3.56 13.65
N ASP A 38 -0.93 2.66 13.20
CA ASP A 38 -1.33 1.58 12.28
C ASP A 38 -2.30 0.59 12.92
N ARG A 39 -2.12 0.27 14.21
CA ARG A 39 -3.07 -0.57 14.96
C ARG A 39 -4.43 0.12 15.08
N SER A 40 -4.44 1.38 15.53
CA SER A 40 -5.67 2.18 15.65
C SER A 40 -6.40 2.33 14.31
N SER A 41 -5.65 2.43 13.21
CA SER A 41 -6.24 2.49 11.86
C SER A 41 -6.90 1.16 11.48
N ARG A 42 -6.26 0.02 11.78
CA ARG A 42 -6.85 -1.32 11.52
C ARG A 42 -8.08 -1.59 12.37
N GLU A 43 -8.06 -1.22 13.65
CA GLU A 43 -9.24 -1.34 14.54
C GLU A 43 -10.42 -0.56 13.97
N LEU A 44 -10.16 0.66 13.50
CA LEU A 44 -11.18 1.50 12.87
C LEU A 44 -11.71 0.89 11.56
N LEU A 45 -10.81 0.39 10.71
CA LEU A 45 -11.16 -0.25 9.44
C LEU A 45 -11.98 -1.53 9.62
N SER A 46 -11.68 -2.32 10.65
CA SER A 46 -12.47 -3.53 10.98
C SER A 46 -13.93 -3.22 11.31
N GLY A 47 -14.24 -1.98 11.72
CA GLY A 47 -15.62 -1.51 11.90
C GLY A 47 -16.44 -1.46 10.60
N LEU A 48 -15.81 -1.58 9.43
CA LEU A 48 -16.48 -1.56 8.12
C LEU A 48 -16.94 -2.94 7.63
N GLU A 49 -16.59 -4.03 8.32
CA GLU A 49 -16.86 -5.41 7.85
C GLU A 49 -18.33 -5.70 7.54
N ALA A 50 -19.26 -5.05 8.24
CA ALA A 50 -20.69 -5.18 8.02
C ALA A 50 -21.29 -4.11 7.08
N VAL A 51 -20.49 -3.12 6.66
CA VAL A 51 -20.93 -1.99 5.83
C VAL A 51 -20.91 -2.41 4.36
N PRO A 52 -22.05 -2.36 3.63
CA PRO A 52 -22.06 -2.59 2.19
C PRO A 52 -21.10 -1.63 1.48
N ILE A 53 -20.30 -2.17 0.55
CA ILE A 53 -19.31 -1.41 -0.20
C ILE A 53 -19.90 -0.16 -0.87
N GLU A 54 -21.14 -0.23 -1.36
CA GLU A 54 -21.82 0.87 -2.05
C GLU A 54 -22.00 2.08 -1.14
N ASN A 55 -22.28 1.87 0.15
CA ASN A 55 -22.45 2.96 1.12
C ASN A 55 -21.12 3.68 1.38
N TRP A 56 -20.02 2.93 1.47
CA TRP A 56 -18.70 3.51 1.66
C TRP A 56 -18.19 4.22 0.40
N CYS A 57 -18.41 3.63 -0.78
CA CYS A 57 -18.09 4.27 -2.06
C CYS A 57 -18.89 5.55 -2.26
N ALA A 58 -20.18 5.57 -1.92
CA ALA A 58 -21.01 6.77 -2.00
C ALA A 58 -20.49 7.90 -1.08
N LEU A 59 -20.11 7.56 0.15
CA LEU A 59 -19.47 8.52 1.06
C LEU A 59 -18.16 9.06 0.45
N SER A 60 -17.30 8.17 -0.04
CA SER A 60 -16.00 8.52 -0.62
C SER A 60 -16.16 9.42 -1.85
N ALA A 61 -17.14 9.15 -2.70
CA ALA A 61 -17.48 10.00 -3.83
C ALA A 61 -17.96 11.40 -3.40
N ALA A 62 -18.74 11.49 -2.30
CA ALA A 62 -19.25 12.77 -1.79
C ALA A 62 -18.18 13.60 -1.06
N THR A 63 -17.27 12.95 -0.34
CA THR A 63 -16.22 13.63 0.45
C THR A 63 -14.91 13.82 -0.31
N GLY A 64 -14.78 13.18 -1.47
CA GLY A 64 -13.54 13.07 -2.23
C GLY A 64 -12.77 11.78 -1.92
N TRP A 65 -12.27 11.15 -2.97
CA TRP A 65 -11.44 9.95 -2.88
C TRP A 65 -10.03 10.28 -2.38
N THR A 66 -9.58 9.50 -1.42
CA THR A 66 -8.21 9.45 -0.90
C THR A 66 -7.71 8.01 -0.89
N ALA A 67 -6.38 7.80 -0.85
CA ALA A 67 -5.83 6.44 -0.69
C ALA A 67 -6.38 5.72 0.54
N TYR A 68 -6.70 6.44 1.63
CA TYR A 68 -7.27 5.86 2.84
C TYR A 68 -8.74 5.46 2.65
N SER A 69 -9.53 6.24 1.91
CA SER A 69 -10.89 5.83 1.54
C SER A 69 -10.88 4.63 0.57
N ALA A 70 -9.91 4.57 -0.33
CA ALA A 70 -9.73 3.47 -1.27
C ALA A 70 -9.39 2.16 -0.56
N ILE A 71 -8.40 2.17 0.34
CA ILE A 71 -8.08 0.94 1.11
C ILE A 71 -9.19 0.54 2.07
N ALA A 72 -10.01 1.48 2.53
CA ALA A 72 -11.16 1.18 3.38
C ALA A 72 -12.25 0.39 2.64
N CYS A 73 -12.34 0.50 1.31
CA CYS A 73 -13.16 -0.40 0.50
C CYS A 73 -12.81 -1.87 0.77
N SER A 74 -11.54 -2.22 0.93
CA SER A 74 -11.12 -3.62 1.17
C SER A 74 -11.66 -4.24 2.46
N TRP A 75 -12.17 -3.41 3.39
CA TRP A 75 -12.73 -3.82 4.66
C TRP A 75 -14.26 -3.86 4.67
N CYS A 76 -14.91 -3.43 3.58
CA CYS A 76 -16.36 -3.42 3.47
C CYS A 76 -16.93 -4.79 3.10
N LYS A 77 -18.21 -5.00 3.41
CA LYS A 77 -18.98 -6.16 2.98
C LYS A 77 -19.08 -6.18 1.46
N ASP A 78 -18.95 -7.37 0.88
CA ASP A 78 -19.06 -7.63 -0.56
C ASP A 78 -18.00 -6.88 -1.41
N ALA A 79 -16.93 -6.40 -0.75
CA ALA A 79 -15.86 -5.70 -1.44
C ALA A 79 -14.98 -6.64 -2.27
N GLU A 80 -14.75 -6.24 -3.51
CA GLU A 80 -13.72 -6.79 -4.40
C GLU A 80 -12.50 -5.87 -4.48
N ILE A 81 -11.34 -6.45 -4.83
CA ILE A 81 -10.08 -5.70 -4.94
C ILE A 81 -10.14 -4.62 -6.03
N SER A 82 -10.99 -4.78 -7.04
CA SER A 82 -11.26 -3.79 -8.09
C SER A 82 -11.70 -2.43 -7.53
N HIS A 83 -12.57 -2.42 -6.50
CA HIS A 83 -13.03 -1.18 -5.86
C HIS A 83 -11.89 -0.41 -5.19
N VAL A 84 -10.90 -1.13 -4.65
CA VAL A 84 -9.72 -0.52 -4.03
C VAL A 84 -8.91 0.21 -5.10
N TRP A 85 -8.66 -0.44 -6.24
CA TRP A 85 -7.83 0.12 -7.30
C TRP A 85 -8.51 1.28 -8.00
N GLU A 86 -9.80 1.20 -8.28
CA GLU A 86 -10.58 2.31 -8.82
C GLU A 86 -10.58 3.51 -7.86
N GLY A 87 -10.81 3.28 -6.57
CA GLY A 87 -10.76 4.34 -5.56
C GLY A 87 -9.37 4.94 -5.41
N TRP A 88 -8.32 4.12 -5.51
CA TRP A 88 -6.94 4.60 -5.39
C TRP A 88 -6.55 5.45 -6.59
N GLU A 89 -6.85 4.99 -7.81
CA GLU A 89 -6.61 5.74 -9.04
C GLU A 89 -7.35 7.09 -9.00
N THR A 90 -8.62 7.07 -8.59
CA THR A 90 -9.44 8.30 -8.45
C THR A 90 -8.86 9.27 -7.42
N SER A 91 -8.17 8.77 -6.39
CA SER A 91 -7.55 9.63 -5.38
C SER A 91 -6.33 10.41 -5.89
N GLY A 92 -5.71 9.97 -6.98
CA GLY A 92 -4.44 10.52 -7.49
C GLY A 92 -3.27 10.39 -6.52
N PHE A 93 -3.38 9.59 -5.45
CA PHE A 93 -2.33 9.42 -4.46
C PHE A 93 -1.20 8.54 -5.03
N PRO A 94 0.04 9.03 -5.08
CA PRO A 94 1.12 8.27 -5.68
C PRO A 94 1.57 7.13 -4.76
N LEU A 95 1.81 5.95 -5.34
CA LEU A 95 2.36 4.81 -4.63
C LEU A 95 3.86 4.70 -4.91
N LYS A 96 4.69 5.00 -3.91
CA LYS A 96 6.16 5.04 -4.00
C LYS A 96 6.78 4.19 -2.89
N PRO A 97 8.01 3.66 -3.05
CA PRO A 97 8.67 2.83 -2.05
C PRO A 97 9.25 3.67 -0.89
N LEU A 98 8.39 4.44 -0.25
CA LEU A 98 8.69 5.33 0.87
C LEU A 98 7.63 5.13 1.96
N PRO A 99 7.99 5.12 3.26
CA PRO A 99 7.11 4.68 4.34
C PRO A 99 5.73 5.35 4.38
N GLU A 100 5.66 6.65 4.08
CA GLU A 100 4.44 7.47 4.06
C GLU A 100 3.54 7.19 2.85
N PHE A 101 4.13 6.85 1.70
CA PHE A 101 3.40 6.52 0.47
C PHE A 101 2.95 5.05 0.44
N GLU A 102 3.71 4.16 1.08
CA GLU A 102 3.35 2.74 1.21
C GLU A 102 2.29 2.48 2.28
N ARG A 103 2.16 3.37 3.27
CA ARG A 103 1.35 3.07 4.46
C ARG A 103 -0.11 2.75 4.15
N PRO A 104 -0.84 3.44 3.26
CA PRO A 104 -2.20 3.05 2.94
C PRO A 104 -2.27 1.60 2.44
N ALA A 105 -1.34 1.16 1.57
CA ALA A 105 -1.28 -0.21 1.08
C ALA A 105 -1.02 -1.23 2.20
N ARG A 106 -0.20 -0.89 3.21
CA ARG A 106 0.02 -1.72 4.42
C ARG A 106 -1.22 -1.86 5.33
N LEU A 107 -2.27 -1.09 5.08
CA LEU A 107 -3.55 -1.13 5.79
C LEU A 107 -4.65 -1.84 4.99
N LEU A 108 -4.36 -2.34 3.79
CA LEU A 108 -5.29 -3.20 3.05
C LEU A 108 -5.70 -4.40 3.89
N ASN A 109 -6.95 -4.81 3.74
CA ASN A 109 -7.47 -6.00 4.39
C ASN A 109 -6.70 -7.23 3.91
N PRO A 110 -5.98 -7.95 4.79
CA PRO A 110 -5.21 -9.13 4.39
C PRO A 110 -6.08 -10.26 3.82
N ALA A 111 -7.40 -10.28 4.11
CA ALA A 111 -8.30 -11.27 3.55
C ALA A 111 -8.56 -11.07 2.04
N LEU A 112 -8.37 -9.84 1.55
CA LEU A 112 -8.57 -9.48 0.15
C LEU A 112 -7.26 -9.51 -0.66
N LEU A 113 -6.12 -9.68 0.01
CA LEU A 113 -4.82 -9.85 -0.62
C LEU A 113 -4.48 -11.33 -0.76
N THR A 114 -3.93 -11.70 -1.92
CA THR A 114 -3.33 -13.03 -2.09
C THR A 114 -2.17 -13.19 -1.11
N LYS A 115 -2.11 -14.32 -0.42
CA LYS A 115 -0.96 -14.69 0.42
C LYS A 115 0.19 -15.18 -0.46
N ALA A 116 0.72 -14.26 -1.27
CA ALA A 116 1.87 -14.48 -2.12
C ALA A 116 3.12 -13.92 -1.44
N ASN A 117 4.20 -14.69 -1.43
CA ASN A 117 5.52 -14.20 -0.99
C ASN A 117 6.58 -14.33 -2.10
N SER A 118 6.21 -14.88 -3.25
CA SER A 118 7.04 -14.92 -4.45
C SER A 118 6.68 -13.81 -5.43
N LEU A 119 7.67 -13.36 -6.20
CA LEU A 119 7.48 -12.31 -7.19
C LEU A 119 6.56 -12.78 -8.32
N SER A 120 6.69 -14.02 -8.77
CA SER A 120 5.84 -14.59 -9.81
C SER A 120 4.36 -14.58 -9.41
N GLU A 121 4.02 -15.03 -8.19
CA GLU A 121 2.65 -15.02 -7.67
C GLU A 121 2.10 -13.60 -7.51
N ILE A 122 2.94 -12.64 -7.08
CA ILE A 122 2.52 -11.23 -6.96
C ILE A 122 2.21 -10.64 -8.34
N VAL A 123 3.04 -10.90 -9.35
CA VAL A 123 2.83 -10.43 -10.72
C VAL A 123 1.57 -11.04 -11.32
N GLU A 124 1.34 -12.34 -11.10
CA GLU A 124 0.14 -13.05 -11.54
C GLU A 124 -1.12 -12.50 -10.86
N ALA A 125 -1.10 -12.39 -9.53
CA ALA A 125 -2.23 -11.85 -8.75
C ALA A 125 -2.53 -10.38 -9.11
N GLY A 126 -1.49 -9.61 -9.45
CA GLY A 126 -1.63 -8.24 -9.91
C GLY A 126 -2.30 -8.10 -11.28
N SER A 127 -2.45 -9.18 -12.06
CA SER A 127 -3.16 -9.19 -13.36
C SER A 127 -2.72 -8.06 -14.30
N ASN A 128 -1.42 -7.79 -14.38
CA ASN A 128 -0.79 -6.69 -15.14
C ASN A 128 -1.11 -5.26 -14.65
N SER A 129 -1.78 -5.09 -13.52
CA SER A 129 -1.95 -3.79 -12.88
C SER A 129 -0.69 -3.43 -12.08
N HIS A 130 0.07 -2.46 -12.57
CA HIS A 130 1.31 -2.03 -11.89
C HIS A 130 1.02 -1.52 -10.47
N ILE A 131 -0.10 -0.81 -10.28
CA ILE A 131 -0.50 -0.32 -8.95
C ILE A 131 -0.83 -1.48 -8.01
N ALA A 132 -1.50 -2.53 -8.48
CA ALA A 132 -1.81 -3.70 -7.68
C ALA A 132 -0.52 -4.43 -7.27
N ILE A 133 0.41 -4.63 -8.21
CA ILE A 133 1.73 -5.23 -7.96
C ILE A 133 2.48 -4.43 -6.90
N CYS A 134 2.61 -3.11 -7.09
CA CYS A 134 3.28 -2.24 -6.13
C CYS A 134 2.61 -2.25 -4.76
N ALA A 135 1.27 -2.29 -4.69
CA ALA A 135 0.53 -2.34 -3.43
C ALA A 135 0.73 -3.66 -2.70
N MET A 136 0.75 -4.79 -3.41
CA MET A 136 1.07 -6.11 -2.85
C MET A 136 2.51 -6.15 -2.34
N LEU A 137 3.48 -5.60 -3.09
CA LEU A 137 4.87 -5.46 -2.64
C LEU A 137 4.97 -4.59 -1.38
N ALA A 138 4.26 -3.45 -1.33
CA ALA A 138 4.21 -2.57 -0.17
C ALA A 138 3.60 -3.25 1.07
N ALA A 139 2.53 -4.04 0.86
CA ALA A 139 1.83 -4.75 1.93
C ALA A 139 2.57 -6.00 2.44
N LEU A 140 3.57 -6.49 1.69
CA LEU A 140 4.31 -7.71 2.03
C LEU A 140 5.08 -7.56 3.35
N LYS A 141 4.77 -8.43 4.31
CA LYS A 141 5.40 -8.48 5.64
C LYS A 141 6.64 -9.38 5.69
N GLU A 142 6.66 -10.40 4.85
CA GLU A 142 7.76 -11.36 4.76
C GLU A 142 8.78 -10.93 3.69
N PRO A 143 10.02 -11.45 3.74
CA PRO A 143 10.97 -11.24 2.66
C PRO A 143 10.42 -11.74 1.32
N LEU A 144 10.57 -10.93 0.27
CA LEU A 144 10.17 -11.30 -1.08
C LEU A 144 11.11 -12.38 -1.65
N VAL A 145 10.53 -13.43 -2.21
CA VAL A 145 11.26 -14.44 -2.99
C VAL A 145 11.34 -13.98 -4.44
N PHE A 146 12.56 -13.73 -4.92
CA PHE A 146 12.84 -13.36 -6.31
C PHE A 146 13.01 -14.63 -7.16
N ASP A 147 11.90 -15.19 -7.63
CA ASP A 147 11.82 -16.48 -8.33
C ASP A 147 11.63 -16.36 -9.86
N MET A 148 11.52 -15.14 -10.37
CA MET A 148 11.41 -14.91 -11.81
C MET A 148 12.79 -14.90 -12.50
N PRO A 149 12.87 -15.27 -13.80
CA PRO A 149 14.10 -15.13 -14.58
C PRO A 149 14.65 -13.70 -14.58
N ARG A 150 15.97 -13.56 -14.48
CA ARG A 150 16.68 -12.26 -14.45
C ARG A 150 16.32 -11.40 -15.66
N GLU A 151 16.21 -12.00 -16.83
CA GLU A 151 15.92 -11.34 -18.11
C GLU A 151 14.54 -10.68 -18.14
N ILE A 152 13.61 -11.17 -17.31
CA ILE A 152 12.28 -10.57 -17.13
C ILE A 152 12.37 -9.46 -16.09
N MET A 153 13.02 -9.72 -14.96
CA MET A 153 13.14 -8.76 -13.86
C MET A 153 13.85 -7.46 -14.24
N VAL A 154 14.90 -7.51 -15.08
CA VAL A 154 15.60 -6.30 -15.55
C VAL A 154 14.73 -5.38 -16.41
N LYS A 155 13.63 -5.89 -16.96
CA LYS A 155 12.68 -5.15 -17.81
C LYS A 155 11.47 -4.64 -17.02
N ALA A 156 11.52 -4.72 -15.69
CA ALA A 156 10.45 -4.20 -14.85
C ALA A 156 10.21 -2.70 -15.15
N PRO A 157 8.95 -2.26 -15.28
CA PRO A 157 8.59 -0.85 -15.36
C PRO A 157 9.17 -0.04 -14.20
N PRO A 158 9.47 1.26 -14.37
CA PRO A 158 10.13 2.10 -13.35
C PRO A 158 9.51 2.02 -11.96
N GLU A 159 8.18 2.05 -11.87
CA GLU A 159 7.43 1.96 -10.62
C GLU A 159 7.65 0.62 -9.91
N ILE A 160 7.55 -0.50 -10.64
CA ILE A 160 7.76 -1.84 -10.10
C ILE A 160 9.25 -2.00 -9.75
N ALA A 161 10.15 -1.56 -10.62
CA ALA A 161 11.59 -1.59 -10.41
C ALA A 161 11.99 -0.87 -9.12
N ALA A 162 11.37 0.27 -8.79
CA ALA A 162 11.64 1.00 -7.55
C ALA A 162 11.24 0.18 -6.31
N PHE A 163 10.09 -0.49 -6.33
CA PHE A 163 9.67 -1.40 -5.26
C PHE A 163 10.56 -2.64 -5.15
N LEU A 164 10.88 -3.29 -6.28
CA LEU A 164 11.77 -4.45 -6.31
C LEU A 164 13.16 -4.10 -5.78
N HIS A 165 13.67 -2.94 -6.17
CA HIS A 165 14.94 -2.43 -5.68
C HIS A 165 14.92 -2.20 -4.16
N ALA A 166 13.85 -1.59 -3.62
CA ALA A 166 13.69 -1.41 -2.18
C ALA A 166 13.63 -2.75 -1.42
N LYS A 167 12.95 -3.76 -1.97
CA LYS A 167 12.89 -5.12 -1.38
C LYS A 167 14.21 -5.87 -1.48
N MET A 168 14.91 -5.78 -2.61
CA MET A 168 16.19 -6.47 -2.84
C MET A 168 17.26 -6.00 -1.85
N ARG A 169 17.28 -4.71 -1.48
CA ARG A 169 18.19 -4.18 -0.46
C ARG A 169 18.03 -4.81 0.92
N GLN A 170 16.90 -5.44 1.21
CA GLN A 170 16.61 -6.10 2.48
C GLN A 170 17.07 -7.58 2.48
N VAL A 171 17.47 -8.11 1.32
CA VAL A 171 17.96 -9.49 1.17
C VAL A 171 19.41 -9.57 1.69
N PRO A 172 19.81 -10.66 2.40
CA PRO A 172 21.16 -10.79 2.95
C PRO A 172 22.30 -10.74 1.92
N GLN A 173 22.05 -11.20 0.69
CA GLN A 173 23.00 -11.18 -0.43
C GLN A 173 22.31 -10.59 -1.66
N PRO A 174 22.23 -9.26 -1.77
CA PRO A 174 21.50 -8.61 -2.84
C PRO A 174 22.25 -8.72 -4.17
N ASP A 175 21.48 -8.93 -5.23
CA ASP A 175 21.97 -8.98 -6.61
C ASP A 175 22.33 -7.58 -7.11
N GLN A 176 23.63 -7.27 -7.16
CA GLN A 176 24.12 -5.93 -7.49
C GLN A 176 23.81 -5.49 -8.92
N GLU A 177 23.76 -6.44 -9.86
CA GLU A 177 23.44 -6.13 -11.24
C GLU A 177 21.96 -5.75 -11.38
N LEU A 178 21.06 -6.48 -10.71
CA LEU A 178 19.63 -6.10 -10.67
C LEU A 178 19.43 -4.75 -9.98
N LEU A 179 20.12 -4.49 -8.87
CA LEU A 179 20.04 -3.20 -8.19
C LEU A 179 20.47 -2.05 -9.11
N THR A 180 21.55 -2.25 -9.87
CA THR A 180 22.06 -1.25 -10.83
C THR A 180 21.10 -1.05 -12.00
N ALA A 181 20.57 -2.15 -12.55
CA ALA A 181 19.61 -2.11 -13.65
C ALA A 181 18.33 -1.36 -13.23
N TRP A 182 17.76 -1.66 -12.06
CA TRP A 182 16.57 -0.99 -11.56
C TRP A 182 16.84 0.47 -11.20
N SER A 183 17.96 0.78 -10.55
CA SER A 183 18.37 2.18 -10.28
C SER A 183 18.42 2.99 -11.57
N THR A 184 18.91 2.40 -12.66
CA THR A 184 18.92 3.05 -13.97
C THR A 184 17.50 3.19 -14.54
N ALA A 185 16.64 2.19 -14.35
CA ALA A 185 15.28 2.16 -14.91
C ALA A 185 14.36 3.24 -14.32
N PHE A 186 14.48 3.56 -13.03
CA PHE A 186 13.66 4.61 -12.39
C PHE A 186 14.39 5.93 -12.19
N LYS A 187 15.65 6.05 -12.63
CA LYS A 187 16.40 7.32 -12.56
C LYS A 187 15.68 8.43 -13.30
N ASP A 188 15.70 9.64 -12.75
CA ASP A 188 15.08 10.84 -13.34
C ASP A 188 13.54 10.70 -13.52
N THR A 189 12.93 9.70 -12.88
CA THR A 189 11.47 9.53 -12.81
C THR A 189 10.95 10.00 -11.45
N GLU A 190 9.63 10.07 -11.30
CA GLU A 190 9.02 10.40 -10.01
C GLU A 190 9.23 9.33 -8.92
N PHE A 191 9.73 8.15 -9.30
CA PHE A 191 10.05 7.02 -8.42
C PHE A 191 11.53 7.02 -8.00
N ASP A 192 12.32 7.98 -8.46
CA ASP A 192 13.69 8.20 -7.99
C ASP A 192 13.68 8.76 -6.57
N THR A 193 13.52 7.86 -5.60
CA THR A 193 13.45 8.20 -4.17
C THR A 193 14.76 7.92 -3.44
N LEU A 194 15.85 7.60 -4.16
CA LEU A 194 17.11 7.14 -3.59
C LEU A 194 17.86 8.19 -2.77
N GLU A 195 17.59 9.48 -3.01
CA GLU A 195 18.19 10.58 -2.26
C GLU A 195 17.47 10.90 -0.93
N ARG A 196 16.39 10.18 -0.60
CA ARG A 196 15.52 10.49 0.57
C ARG A 196 15.52 9.42 1.67
N VAL A 197 16.34 8.38 1.55
CA VAL A 197 16.46 7.28 2.54
C VAL A 197 17.75 7.42 3.34
#